data_AF-A0A3B9URZ7-F1
#
_entry.id   AF-A0A3B9URZ7-F1
#
_cell.length_a   1.000
_cell.length_b   1.000
_cell.length_c   1.000
_cell.angle_alpha   90.00
_cell.angle_beta   90.00
_cell.angle_gamma   90.00
#
_symmetry.space_group_name_H-M   'P 1'
#
loop_
_entity.id
_entity.type
_entity.pdbx_description
1 polymer ?
#
loop_
_entity_poly.entity_id
_entity_poly.type
_entity_poly.pdbx_seq_one_letter_code
_entity_poly.pdbx_strand_id
1 'polypeptide(L)'
;DITREIGKVVTSKLRASGHTVIECAIDSANSVNESLSYRVNKANSNNVDLFISIHVNAGGGQGTEIYTYNKDIFTEAQKTLNNITTLGFNNRGIKNGSNLYVIRNTKAKAMLIELFL
;
A
#
# COMPACT_ATOMS: atom_id res chain seq x y z
N ASP A 1 9.91 11.75 6.23
CA ASP A 1 8.69 10.94 6.36
C ASP A 1 9.05 9.48 6.07
N ILE A 2 8.86 8.59 7.03
CA ILE A 2 9.28 7.18 6.97
C ILE A 2 8.58 6.40 5.85
N THR A 3 7.33 6.74 5.53
CA THR A 3 6.58 6.10 4.43
C THR A 3 7.24 6.35 3.08
N ARG A 4 7.80 7.56 2.87
CA ARG A 4 8.52 7.92 1.65
C ARG A 4 9.86 7.20 1.54
N GLU A 5 10.59 7.04 2.64
CA GLU A 5 11.85 6.30 2.62
C GLU A 5 11.62 4.81 2.31
N ILE A 6 10.61 4.19 2.92
CA ILE A 6 10.19 2.82 2.58
C ILE A 6 9.77 2.75 1.10
N GLY A 7 8.96 3.70 0.63
CA GLY A 7 8.52 3.76 -0.76
C GLY A 7 9.68 3.83 -1.78
N LYS A 8 10.74 4.60 -1.49
CA LYS A 8 11.95 4.66 -2.32
C LYS A 8 12.67 3.31 -2.38
N VAL A 9 12.84 2.65 -1.24
CA VAL A 9 13.50 1.33 -1.16
C VAL A 9 12.69 0.26 -1.91
N VAL A 10 11.38 0.22 -1.71
CA VAL A 10 10.47 -0.70 -2.41
C VAL A 10 10.53 -0.46 -3.92
N THR A 11 10.45 0.81 -4.35
CA THR A 11 10.54 1.20 -5.76
C THR A 11 11.85 0.75 -6.39
N SER A 12 12.98 1.00 -5.73
CA SER A 12 14.31 0.60 -6.21
C SER A 12 14.41 -0.93 -6.39
N LYS A 13 13.94 -1.70 -5.39
CA LYS A 13 13.96 -3.16 -5.45
C LYS A 13 13.05 -3.71 -6.55
N LEU A 14 11.83 -3.19 -6.69
CA LEU A 14 10.91 -3.63 -7.75
C LEU A 14 11.48 -3.33 -9.15
N ARG A 15 12.06 -2.15 -9.36
CA ARG A 15 12.74 -1.80 -10.62
C ARG A 15 13.93 -2.72 -10.89
N ALA A 16 14.76 -3.01 -9.89
CA ALA A 16 15.88 -3.94 -10.01
C ALA A 16 15.44 -5.38 -10.33
N SER A 17 14.24 -5.77 -9.92
CA SER A 17 13.62 -7.06 -10.28
C SER A 17 12.92 -7.07 -11.64
N GLY A 18 13.04 -6.00 -12.44
CA GLY A 18 12.50 -5.93 -13.80
C GLY A 18 11.05 -5.43 -13.90
N HIS A 19 10.48 -4.91 -12.82
CA HIS A 19 9.13 -4.33 -12.85
C HIS A 19 9.13 -2.85 -13.20
N THR A 20 8.11 -2.41 -13.95
CA THR A 20 7.83 -0.98 -14.12
C THR A 20 7.11 -0.46 -12.88
N VAL A 21 7.60 0.64 -12.30
CA VAL A 21 7.03 1.23 -11.07
C VAL A 21 6.57 2.66 -11.32
N ILE A 22 5.26 2.89 -11.11
CA ILE A 22 4.62 4.21 -11.18
C ILE A 22 4.47 4.78 -9.76
N GLU A 23 5.30 5.79 -9.45
CA GLU A 23 5.25 6.45 -8.14
C GLU A 23 4.01 7.35 -8.06
N CYS A 24 3.05 6.96 -7.23
CA CYS A 24 1.77 7.66 -7.08
C CYS A 24 1.80 8.78 -6.03
N ALA A 25 2.87 8.89 -5.23
CA ALA A 25 3.02 9.92 -4.21
C ALA A 25 2.97 11.34 -4.81
N ILE A 26 2.46 12.28 -4.01
CA ILE A 26 2.42 13.71 -4.30
C ILE A 26 3.11 14.45 -3.14
N ASP A 27 3.85 15.51 -3.43
CA ASP A 27 4.63 16.23 -2.42
C ASP A 27 3.77 17.18 -1.59
N SER A 28 2.73 17.75 -2.20
CA SER A 28 1.76 18.63 -1.54
C SER A 28 0.39 18.53 -2.19
N ALA A 29 -0.67 18.63 -1.39
CA ALA A 29 -2.05 18.75 -1.85
C ALA A 29 -2.79 19.73 -0.94
N ASN A 30 -3.79 20.43 -1.45
CA ASN A 30 -4.60 21.38 -0.70
C ASN A 30 -5.62 20.69 0.22
N SER A 31 -5.88 19.39 -0.01
CA SER A 31 -6.74 18.58 0.86
C SER A 31 -6.37 17.10 0.82
N VAL A 32 -6.83 16.35 1.83
CA VAL A 32 -6.73 14.89 1.86
C VAL A 32 -7.44 14.27 0.64
N ASN A 33 -8.61 14.79 0.26
CA ASN A 33 -9.38 14.28 -0.88
C ASN A 33 -8.63 14.46 -2.21
N GLU A 34 -7.99 15.61 -2.41
CA GLU A 34 -7.15 15.86 -3.59
C GLU A 34 -5.96 14.89 -3.62
N SER A 35 -5.31 14.68 -2.48
CA SER A 35 -4.19 13.74 -2.36
C SER A 35 -4.62 12.30 -2.69
N LEU A 36 -5.77 11.87 -2.18
CA LEU A 36 -6.33 10.55 -2.43
C LEU A 36 -6.74 10.35 -3.90
N SER A 37 -7.44 11.34 -4.48
CA SER A 37 -7.89 11.26 -5.88
C SER A 37 -6.70 11.28 -6.85
N TYR A 38 -5.68 12.09 -6.59
CA TYR A 38 -4.46 12.13 -7.39
C TYR A 38 -3.78 10.75 -7.45
N ARG A 39 -3.55 10.11 -6.29
CA ARG A 39 -2.93 8.77 -6.22
C ARG A 39 -3.69 7.74 -7.06
N VAL A 40 -5.00 7.70 -6.90
CA VAL A 40 -5.88 6.77 -7.61
C VAL A 40 -5.90 7.05 -9.12
N ASN A 41 -6.04 8.31 -9.52
CA ASN A 41 -6.09 8.70 -10.92
C ASN A 41 -4.77 8.39 -11.62
N LYS A 42 -3.63 8.60 -10.95
CA LYS A 42 -2.31 8.27 -11.50
C LYS A 42 -2.14 6.76 -11.69
N ALA A 43 -2.54 5.94 -10.73
CA ALA A 43 -2.52 4.48 -10.86
C ALA A 43 -3.44 4.00 -12.01
N ASN A 44 -4.67 4.50 -12.05
CA ASN A 44 -5.68 4.09 -13.03
C ASN A 44 -5.33 4.53 -14.46
N SER A 45 -4.79 5.73 -14.65
CA SER A 45 -4.38 6.24 -15.98
C SER A 45 -3.18 5.49 -16.57
N ASN A 46 -2.36 4.88 -15.72
CA ASN A 46 -1.22 4.06 -16.15
C ASN A 46 -1.54 2.56 -16.26
N ASN A 47 -2.80 2.15 -16.00
CA ASN A 47 -3.25 0.76 -16.07
C ASN A 47 -2.33 -0.22 -15.31
N VAL A 48 -1.93 0.12 -14.09
CA VAL A 48 -1.04 -0.73 -13.27
C VAL A 48 -1.68 -2.09 -12.96
N ASP A 49 -0.86 -3.13 -12.80
CA ASP A 49 -1.35 -4.48 -12.42
C ASP A 49 -1.68 -4.60 -10.92
N LEU A 50 -0.95 -3.85 -10.09
CA LEU A 50 -1.04 -3.86 -8.63
C LEU A 50 -0.77 -2.45 -8.09
N PHE A 51 -1.67 -1.98 -7.22
CA PHE A 51 -1.50 -0.76 -6.45
C PHE A 51 -1.16 -1.07 -5.00
N ILE A 52 -0.09 -0.44 -4.50
CA ILE A 52 0.41 -0.62 -3.14
C ILE A 52 0.46 0.74 -2.43
N SER A 53 -0.39 0.93 -1.43
CA SER A 53 -0.33 2.08 -0.51
C SER A 53 0.46 1.67 0.73
N ILE A 54 1.50 2.44 1.09
CA ILE A 54 2.35 2.16 2.25
C ILE A 54 2.02 3.17 3.34
N HIS A 55 1.57 2.67 4.49
CA HIS A 55 1.21 3.46 5.65
C HIS A 55 1.98 2.99 6.88
N VAL A 56 2.11 3.88 7.86
CA VAL A 56 2.58 3.55 9.20
C VAL A 56 1.46 3.92 10.16
N ASN A 57 0.92 2.92 10.86
CA ASN A 57 -0.21 3.12 11.75
C ASN A 57 0.26 3.78 13.06
N ALA A 58 -0.59 4.60 13.67
CA ALA A 58 -0.31 5.23 14.94
C ALA A 58 -0.81 4.36 16.11
N GLY A 59 -0.23 4.53 17.30
CA GLY A 59 -0.80 3.97 18.53
C GLY A 59 0.01 2.89 19.27
N GLY A 60 1.33 2.80 19.03
CA GLY A 60 2.25 2.05 19.90
C GLY A 60 2.10 0.52 19.92
N GLY A 61 1.25 -0.04 19.06
CA GLY A 61 1.23 -1.48 18.81
C GLY A 61 2.43 -1.91 17.97
N GLN A 62 2.72 -3.21 17.95
CA GLN A 62 3.68 -3.80 17.01
C GLN A 62 2.94 -4.80 16.13
N GLY A 63 3.18 -4.77 14.82
CA GLY A 63 2.53 -5.68 13.88
C GLY A 63 2.41 -5.14 12.46
N THR A 64 1.70 -5.89 11.63
CA THR A 64 1.30 -5.46 10.29
C THR A 64 -0.07 -6.00 9.94
N GLU A 65 -0.87 -5.19 9.25
CA GLU A 65 -2.14 -5.56 8.64
C GLU A 65 -2.19 -5.04 7.21
N ILE A 66 -2.93 -5.74 6.36
CA ILE A 66 -3.11 -5.34 4.96
C ILE A 66 -4.60 -5.18 4.68
N TYR A 67 -5.00 -4.04 4.16
CA TYR A 67 -6.37 -3.76 3.75
C TYR A 67 -6.54 -3.99 2.25
N THR A 68 -7.53 -4.80 1.88
CA THR A 68 -7.91 -5.10 0.49
C THR A 68 -9.41 -4.92 0.28
N TYR A 69 -9.84 -4.77 -0.97
CA TYR A 69 -11.27 -4.65 -1.27
C TYR A 69 -11.99 -5.96 -0.88
N ASN A 70 -13.06 -5.86 -0.09
CA ASN A 70 -13.84 -6.98 0.45
C ASN A 70 -13.02 -8.02 1.23
N LYS A 71 -11.84 -7.65 1.76
CA LYS A 71 -10.89 -8.59 2.39
C LYS A 71 -10.46 -9.69 1.42
N ASP A 72 -10.41 -9.39 0.12
CA ASP A 72 -9.92 -10.32 -0.88
C ASP A 72 -8.44 -10.69 -0.61
N ILE A 73 -8.12 -11.97 -0.74
CA ILE A 73 -6.78 -12.51 -0.44
C ILE A 73 -6.15 -12.94 -1.75
N PHE A 74 -5.26 -12.10 -2.26
CA PHE A 74 -4.42 -12.42 -3.40
C PHE A 74 -2.97 -12.68 -2.97
N THR A 75 -2.22 -13.36 -3.85
CA THR A 75 -0.86 -13.85 -3.57
C THR A 75 0.07 -12.76 -3.05
N GLU A 76 0.02 -11.57 -3.63
CA GLU A 76 0.90 -10.45 -3.25
C GLU A 76 0.57 -9.94 -1.84
N ALA A 77 -0.70 -9.81 -1.47
CA ALA A 77 -1.11 -9.43 -0.12
C ALA A 77 -0.69 -10.49 0.92
N GLN A 78 -0.95 -11.77 0.64
CA GLN A 78 -0.61 -12.85 1.56
C GLN A 78 0.91 -12.99 1.75
N LYS A 79 1.70 -12.94 0.67
CA LYS A 79 3.16 -12.99 0.75
C LYS A 79 3.74 -11.78 1.46
N THR A 80 3.20 -10.59 1.20
CA THR A 80 3.64 -9.35 1.88
C THR A 80 3.41 -9.45 3.38
N LEU A 81 2.22 -9.85 3.81
CA LEU A 81 1.89 -10.04 5.22
C LEU A 81 2.84 -11.06 5.87
N ASN A 82 2.96 -12.24 5.29
CA ASN A 82 3.80 -13.31 5.84
C ASN A 82 5.28 -12.89 5.93
N ASN A 83 5.83 -12.26 4.89
CA ASN A 83 7.24 -11.86 4.87
C ASN A 83 7.55 -10.71 5.83
N ILE A 84 6.60 -9.84 6.14
CA ILE A 84 6.81 -8.83 7.19
C ILE A 84 6.77 -9.51 8.56
N THR A 85 5.89 -10.49 8.77
CA THR A 85 5.77 -11.18 10.07
C THR A 85 6.99 -12.03 10.41
N THR A 86 7.73 -12.54 9.42
CA THR A 86 9.01 -13.25 9.67
C THR A 86 10.10 -12.33 10.20
N LEU A 87 9.94 -11.00 10.11
CA LEU A 87 10.84 -10.02 10.71
C LEU A 87 10.54 -9.76 12.20
N GLY A 88 9.55 -10.45 12.78
CA GLY A 88 9.16 -10.32 14.19
C GLY A 88 7.93 -9.45 14.45
N PHE A 89 7.31 -8.87 13.41
CA PHE A 89 6.06 -8.14 13.55
C PHE A 89 4.89 -9.09 13.78
N ASN A 90 3.98 -8.74 14.70
CA ASN A 90 2.73 -9.48 14.90
C ASN A 90 1.89 -9.51 13.63
N ASN A 91 1.38 -10.70 13.28
CA ASN A 91 0.44 -10.87 12.18
C ASN A 91 -0.96 -10.40 12.59
N ARG A 92 -1.43 -9.30 12.02
CA ARG A 92 -2.79 -8.75 12.29
C ARG A 92 -3.78 -9.03 11.15
N GLY A 93 -3.36 -9.81 10.16
CA GLY A 93 -4.21 -10.34 9.10
C GLY A 93 -4.46 -9.37 7.93
N ILE A 94 -5.09 -9.93 6.90
CA ILE A 94 -5.71 -9.16 5.82
C ILE A 94 -7.11 -8.72 6.29
N LYS A 95 -7.47 -7.47 6.06
CA LYS A 95 -8.70 -6.82 6.54
C LYS A 95 -9.51 -6.23 5.40
N ASN A 96 -10.81 -6.03 5.64
CA ASN A 96 -11.68 -5.38 4.68
C ASN A 96 -11.37 -3.87 4.65
N GLY A 97 -10.88 -3.39 3.51
CA GLY A 97 -10.58 -1.99 3.22
C GLY A 97 -11.55 -1.32 2.25
N SER A 98 -12.73 -1.89 1.96
CA SER A 98 -13.68 -1.33 0.97
C SER A 98 -14.15 0.10 1.29
N ASN A 99 -14.04 0.54 2.55
CA ASN A 99 -14.31 1.91 2.95
C ASN A 99 -13.15 2.89 2.64
N LEU A 100 -11.93 2.39 2.46
CA LEU A 100 -10.74 3.20 2.20
C LEU A 100 -10.75 3.70 0.75
N TYR A 101 -10.59 5.01 0.56
CA TYR A 101 -10.73 5.64 -0.75
C TYR A 101 -9.82 5.02 -1.83
N VAL A 102 -8.54 4.82 -1.50
CA VAL A 102 -7.56 4.28 -2.46
C VAL A 102 -7.81 2.82 -2.81
N ILE A 103 -8.41 2.05 -1.90
CA ILE A 103 -8.79 0.65 -2.16
C ILE A 103 -10.05 0.61 -3.02
N ARG A 104 -11.07 1.42 -2.68
CA ARG A 104 -12.36 1.42 -3.38
C ARG A 104 -12.28 1.95 -4.81
N ASN A 105 -11.44 2.94 -5.08
CA ASN A 105 -11.46 3.66 -6.37
C ASN A 105 -10.33 3.25 -7.32
N THR A 106 -9.42 2.36 -6.91
CA THR A 106 -8.38 1.83 -7.80
C THR A 106 -8.93 0.66 -8.61
N LYS A 107 -8.72 0.66 -9.93
CA LYS A 107 -9.21 -0.39 -10.85
C LYS A 107 -8.40 -1.69 -10.76
N ALA A 108 -7.10 -1.55 -10.53
CA ALA A 108 -6.18 -2.67 -10.35
C ALA A 108 -6.43 -3.41 -9.03
N LYS A 109 -5.80 -4.58 -8.83
CA LYS A 109 -5.67 -5.15 -7.48
C LYS A 109 -5.04 -4.10 -6.57
N ALA A 110 -5.64 -3.84 -5.41
CA ALA A 110 -5.18 -2.79 -4.50
C ALA A 110 -4.99 -3.34 -3.09
N MET A 111 -3.83 -3.02 -2.49
CA MET A 111 -3.57 -3.25 -1.09
C MET A 111 -3.04 -1.98 -0.41
N LEU A 112 -3.42 -1.80 0.84
CA LEU A 112 -2.85 -0.80 1.74
C LEU A 112 -2.21 -1.53 2.89
N ILE A 113 -0.91 -1.34 3.05
CA ILE A 113 -0.09 -1.97 4.08
C ILE A 113 0.02 -0.99 5.24
N GLU A 114 -0.39 -1.41 6.42
CA GLU A 114 -0.13 -0.71 7.67
C GLU A 114 1.05 -1.38 8.38
N LEU A 115 2.12 -0.62 8.60
CA LEU A 115 3.28 -1.01 9.39
C LEU A 115 3.17 -0.38 10.78
N PHE A 116 3.40 -1.14 11.84
CA PHE A 116 3.49 -0.59 13.19
C PHE A 116 4.92 -0.75 13.69
N LEU A 117 5.53 0.33 14.18
CA LEU A 117 6.87 0.33 14.79
C LEU A 117 6.74 0.37 16.31
#